data_AF-A0A971TTD9-F1
#
_entry.id   AF-A0A971TTD9-F1
#
_cell.length_a   1.000
_cell.length_b   1.000
_cell.length_c   1.000
_cell.angle_alpha   90.00
_cell.angle_beta   90.00
_cell.angle_gamma   90.00
#
_symmetry.space_group_name_H-M   'P 1'
#
loop_
_entity.id
_entity.type
_entity.pdbx_description
1 polymer ?
#
loop_
_entity_poly.entity_id
_entity_poly.type
_entity_poly.pdbx_seq_one_letter_code
_entity_poly.pdbx_strand_id
1 'polypeptide(L)' 'MQTDSYNPYQVAQSQFDKVAGILELDDGVKELLRQPMREYHFTIPV' A
#
# COMPACT_ATOMS: atom_id res chain seq x y z
N MET A 1 23.15 -7.80 9.08
CA MET A 1 22.68 -6.57 8.41
C MET A 1 21.59 -7.00 7.47
N GLN A 2 20.34 -6.69 7.78
CA GLN A 2 19.21 -7.06 6.95
C GLN A 2 19.33 -6.21 5.68
N THR A 3 19.67 -6.83 4.56
CA THR A 3 19.51 -6.20 3.25
C THR A 3 18.02 -6.02 3.07
N ASP A 4 17.49 -4.84 3.40
CA ASP A 4 16.09 -4.50 3.14
C ASP A 4 15.82 -4.73 1.66
N SER A 5 15.21 -5.87 1.33
CA SER A 5 14.81 -6.18 -0.02
C SER A 5 13.75 -5.15 -0.39
N TYR A 6 13.89 -4.54 -1.56
CA TYR A 6 12.91 -3.56 -2.06
C TYR A 6 11.48 -4.09 -1.90
N ASN A 7 10.70 -3.41 -1.06
CA ASN A 7 9.32 -3.78 -0.78
C ASN A 7 8.37 -2.81 -1.53
N PRO A 8 7.77 -3.22 -2.66
CA PRO A 8 6.90 -2.35 -3.44
C PRO A 8 5.65 -1.90 -2.68
N TYR A 9 5.17 -2.70 -1.72
CA TYR A 9 4.03 -2.34 -0.89
C TYR A 9 4.33 -1.14 0.01
N GLN A 10 5.47 -1.17 0.71
CA GLN A 10 5.89 -0.07 1.59
C GLN A 10 6.16 1.21 0.79
N VAL A 11 6.75 1.08 -0.41
CA VAL A 11 6.96 2.22 -1.30
C VAL A 11 5.62 2.83 -1.73
N ALA A 12 4.65 2.01 -2.17
CA ALA A 12 3.33 2.50 -2.55
C ALA A 12 2.61 3.21 -1.40
N GLN A 13 2.66 2.65 -0.18
CA GLN A 13 2.08 3.30 1.01
C GLN A 13 2.71 4.67 1.29
N SER A 14 4.03 4.80 1.20
CA SER A 14 4.72 6.08 1.43
C SER A 14 4.31 7.17 0.43
N GLN A 15 4.10 6.79 -0.84
CA GLN A 15 3.64 7.71 -1.88
C GLN A 15 2.17 8.10 -1.65
N PHE A 16 1.33 7.14 -1.27
CA PHE A 16 -0.05 7.39 -0.91
C PHE A 16 -0.16 8.35 0.29
N ASP A 17 0.59 8.10 1.36
CA ASP A 17 0.58 8.93 2.57
C ASP A 17 0.94 10.40 2.27
N LYS A 18 1.89 10.62 1.36
CA LYS A 18 2.28 11.96 0.89
C LYS A 18 1.12 12.67 0.18
N VAL A 19 0.44 11.98 -0.74
CA VAL A 19 -0.69 12.57 -1.49
C VAL A 19 -1.91 12.77 -0.60
N ALA A 20 -2.21 11.82 0.28
CA ALA A 20 -3.29 11.93 1.27
C ALA A 20 -3.11 13.16 2.17
N GLY A 21 -1.87 13.48 2.56
CA GLY A 21 -1.56 14.70 3.30
C GLY A 21 -1.76 15.99 2.51
N ILE A 22 -1.48 15.99 1.20
CA ILE A 22 -1.73 17.13 0.32
C ILE A 22 -3.24 17.37 0.11
N LEU A 23 -4.01 16.28 0.06
CA LEU A 23 -5.46 16.33 -0.13
C LEU A 23 -6.24 16.52 1.18
N GLU A 24 -5.54 16.60 2.33
CA GLU A 24 -6.14 16.73 3.66
C GLU A 24 -7.23 15.68 3.91
N LEU A 25 -6.99 14.43 3.47
CA LEU A 25 -7.92 13.34 3.71
C LEU A 25 -8.08 13.10 5.21
N ASP A 26 -9.30 12.84 5.65
CA ASP A 26 -9.54 12.41 7.02
C ASP A 26 -8.88 11.06 7.28
N ASP A 27 -8.49 10.83 8.54
CA ASP A 27 -7.74 9.64 8.92
C ASP A 27 -8.49 8.33 8.64
N GLY A 28 -9.83 8.36 8.68
CA GLY A 28 -10.67 7.20 8.40
C GLY A 28 -10.64 6.81 6.92
N VAL A 29 -10.81 7.79 6.03
CA VAL A 29 -10.72 7.58 4.58
C VAL A 29 -9.30 7.22 4.18
N LYS A 30 -8.29 7.87 4.77
CA LYS A 30 -6.89 7.54 4.52
C LYS A 30 -6.60 6.08 4.85
N GLU A 31 -6.98 5.59 6.03
CA GLU A 31 -6.72 4.20 6.43
C GLU A 31 -7.50 3.19 5.59
N LEU A 32 -8.76 3.51 5.23
CA LEU A 32 -9.57 2.68 4.35
C LEU A 32 -8.94 2.50 2.97
N LEU A 33 -8.42 3.58 2.39
CA LEU A 33 -7.81 3.58 1.05
C LEU A 33 -6.36 3.07 1.04
N ARG A 34 -5.72 2.97 2.22
CA ARG A 34 -4.33 2.53 2.38
C ARG A 34 -4.14 1.03 2.21
N GLN A 35 -5.21 0.25 2.38
CA GLN A 35 -5.19 -1.22 2.32
C GLN A 35 -5.91 -1.72 1.06
N PRO A 36 -5.41 -2.76 0.38
CA PRO A 36 -6.12 -3.38 -0.73
C PRO A 36 -7.38 -4.07 -0.23
N MET A 37 -8.53 -3.75 -0.83
CA MET A 37 -9.82 -4.35 -0.43
C MET A 37 -9.94 -5.83 -0.81
N ARG A 38 -9.23 -6.27 -1.86
CA ARG A 38 -9.22 -7.65 -2.36
C ARG A 38 -7.88 -7.96 -3.01
N GLU A 39 -7.33 -9.14 -2.72
CA GLU A 39 -6.13 -9.67 -3.37
C GLU A 39 -6.41 -11.10 -3.82
N TYR A 40 -6.22 -11.36 -5.11
CA TYR A 40 -6.49 -12.67 -5.70
C TYR A 40 -5.19 -13.41 -5.95
N HIS A 41 -5.07 -14.59 -5.34
CA HIS A 41 -3.95 -15.49 -5.52
C HIS A 41 -4.43 -16.71 -6.29
N PHE A 42 -3.83 -16.96 -7.45
CA PHE A 42 -4.11 -18.15 -8.25
C PHE A 42 -2.82 -18.92 -8.44
N THR A 43 -2.90 -20.23 -8.25
CA THR A 43 -1.86 -21.15 -8.71
C THR A 43 -2.34 -21.72 -10.03
N ILE A 44 -1.62 -21.44 -11.11
CA ILE A 44 -1.91 -22.03 -12.42
C ILE A 44 -0.99 -23.26 -12.55
N PRO A 45 -1.52 -24.49 -12.43
CA PRO A 45 -0.72 -25.68 -12.69
C PRO A 45 -0.40 -25.73 -14.18
N VAL A 46 0.88 -25.88 -14.49
CA VAL A 46 1.40 -26.14 -15.83
C VAL A 46 1.48 -27.63 -16.09
#